data_AF-A0A9E5FRZ0-F1
#
_entry.id   AF-A0A9E5FRZ0-F1
#
_cell.length_a   1.000
_cell.length_b   1.000
_cell.length_c   1.000
_cell.angle_alpha   90.00
_cell.angle_beta   90.00
_cell.angle_gamma   90.00
#
_symmetry.space_group_name_H-M   'P 1'
#
loop_
_entity.id
_entity.type
_entity.pdbx_description
1 polymer ?
#
loop_
_entity_poly.entity_id
_entity_poly.type
_entity_poly.pdbx_seq_one_letter_code
_entity_poly.pdbx_strand_id
1 'polypeptide(L)'
;MARLSARSNPTGLKEIDKGRVGLALSEVRGIRAFVLERLDLKQTGLEESLKIVVIARAGNTSQRFELGRAANFSREPQLLENLDFSHPIRFRILLHEEGSPKLAGSIENLKARDESQSESLLPMEPAQLGERVWKLHIGEDGPVLLFNSSVFPSAAGAENFLPFSSLVLPEALRQVLQKITEDSSSIEDEDGPWHPWSKWLDAIGAPRPPSSDEDEIYATWCDEVVDRFCARSRFATTLQAELLKGAGND
;
A
#
# COMPACT_ATOMS: atom_id res chain seq x y z
N MET A 1 -15.95 9.46 43.43
CA MET A 1 -14.74 9.33 42.59
C MET A 1 -15.02 8.29 41.53
N ALA A 2 -15.19 8.71 40.28
CA ALA A 2 -15.51 7.80 39.17
C ALA A 2 -14.23 7.13 38.65
N ARG A 3 -14.24 5.79 38.56
CA ARG A 3 -13.15 4.98 37.99
C ARG A 3 -13.07 5.22 36.49
N LEU A 4 -11.91 5.70 36.02
CA LEU A 4 -11.57 5.73 34.59
C LEU A 4 -11.47 4.27 34.08
N SER A 5 -12.37 3.93 33.17
CA SER A 5 -12.37 2.67 32.43
C SER A 5 -11.37 2.77 31.28
N ALA A 6 -10.50 1.78 31.12
CA ALA A 6 -9.51 1.67 30.04
C ALA A 6 -10.12 1.40 28.63
N ARG A 7 -11.43 1.65 28.46
CA ARG A 7 -12.18 1.52 27.20
C ARG A 7 -12.81 2.82 26.71
N SER A 8 -12.78 3.90 27.49
CA SER A 8 -13.26 5.20 27.03
C SER A 8 -12.08 5.98 26.45
N ASN A 9 -12.11 6.31 25.15
CA ASN A 9 -11.22 7.33 24.61
C ASN A 9 -11.58 8.68 25.27
N PRO A 10 -10.83 9.17 26.28
CA PRO A 10 -11.25 10.30 27.11
C PRO A 10 -11.27 11.62 26.33
N THR A 11 -10.70 11.64 25.13
CA THR A 11 -10.57 12.84 24.29
C THR A 11 -11.76 13.05 23.36
N GLY A 12 -12.55 12.00 23.08
CA GLY A 12 -13.57 12.03 22.03
C GLY A 12 -13.00 12.03 20.60
N LEU A 13 -11.69 11.81 20.44
CA LEU A 13 -11.00 11.77 19.16
C LEU A 13 -11.52 10.60 18.31
N LYS A 14 -11.97 10.88 17.08
CA LYS A 14 -12.35 9.85 16.13
C LYS A 14 -11.19 9.52 15.19
N GLU A 15 -10.76 8.27 15.22
CA GLU A 15 -9.87 7.75 14.19
C GLU A 15 -10.70 7.50 12.93
N ILE A 16 -10.28 8.04 11.79
CA ILE A 16 -10.98 7.89 10.51
C ILE A 16 -10.23 6.86 9.67
N ASP A 17 -11.00 6.01 9.02
CA ASP A 17 -10.51 4.99 8.11
C ASP A 17 -9.65 5.58 6.98
N LYS A 18 -8.55 4.89 6.64
CA LYS A 18 -7.60 5.36 5.62
C LYS A 18 -8.20 5.35 4.21
N GLY A 19 -9.09 4.41 3.91
CA GLY A 19 -9.80 4.33 2.63
C GLY A 19 -10.66 5.56 2.34
N ARG A 20 -11.03 6.33 3.37
CA ARG A 20 -11.78 7.60 3.21
C ARG A 20 -10.90 8.78 2.79
N VAL A 21 -9.59 8.58 2.63
CA VAL A 21 -8.63 9.63 2.28
C VAL A 21 -7.87 9.25 1.01
N GLY A 22 -7.69 10.22 0.11
CA GLY A 22 -6.84 10.10 -1.07
C GLY A 22 -5.78 11.18 -1.07
N LEU A 23 -4.51 10.79 -1.01
CA LEU A 23 -3.36 11.67 -1.18
C LEU A 23 -2.59 11.23 -2.41
N ALA A 24 -2.12 12.19 -3.20
CA ALA A 24 -1.23 11.95 -4.33
C ALA A 24 0.10 12.68 -4.11
N LEU A 25 1.22 12.06 -4.48
CA LEU A 25 2.52 12.71 -4.65
C LEU A 25 2.66 13.10 -6.12
N SER A 26 3.18 14.29 -6.32
CA SER A 26 3.49 14.85 -7.63
C SER A 26 4.81 15.63 -7.57
N GLU A 27 5.22 16.18 -8.70
CA GLU A 27 6.40 17.04 -8.79
C GLU A 27 6.01 18.37 -9.43
N VAL A 28 6.31 19.46 -8.74
CA VAL A 28 6.04 20.83 -9.21
C VAL A 28 7.38 21.55 -9.36
N ARG A 29 7.79 21.79 -10.61
CA ARG A 29 9.04 22.49 -10.95
C ARG A 29 10.29 21.85 -10.32
N GLY A 30 10.37 20.53 -10.29
CA GLY A 30 11.52 19.82 -9.71
C GLY A 30 11.41 19.52 -8.22
N ILE A 31 10.34 19.97 -7.56
CA ILE A 31 10.15 19.84 -6.11
C ILE A 31 8.99 18.88 -5.87
N ARG A 32 9.20 17.87 -5.01
CA ARG A 32 8.14 16.95 -4.60
C ARG A 32 7.01 17.74 -3.93
N ALA A 33 5.79 17.42 -4.28
CA ALA A 33 4.59 18.01 -3.71
C ALA A 33 3.60 16.89 -3.37
N PHE A 34 2.61 17.21 -2.54
CA PHE A 34 1.44 16.36 -2.39
C PHE A 34 0.15 17.13 -2.67
N VAL A 35 -0.90 16.40 -3.05
CA VAL A 35 -2.27 16.91 -3.19
C VAL A 35 -3.17 16.03 -2.32
N LEU A 36 -4.03 16.67 -1.51
CA LEU A 36 -5.18 15.99 -0.92
C LEU A 36 -6.30 15.96 -1.96
N GLU A 37 -6.59 14.78 -2.50
CA GLU A 37 -7.56 14.60 -3.59
C GLU A 37 -8.96 14.30 -3.08
N ARG A 38 -9.02 13.53 -1.99
CA ARG A 38 -10.25 13.04 -1.38
C ARG A 38 -10.14 13.04 0.14
N LEU A 39 -11.19 13.52 0.80
CA LEU A 39 -11.44 13.33 2.23
C LEU A 39 -12.94 13.16 2.39
N ASP A 40 -13.39 11.95 2.77
CA ASP A 40 -14.80 11.66 3.02
C ASP A 40 -15.07 11.55 4.52
N LEU A 41 -15.82 12.51 5.05
CA LEU A 41 -16.25 12.54 6.45
C LEU A 41 -17.65 11.96 6.64
N LYS A 42 -18.33 11.49 5.58
CA LYS A 42 -19.66 10.88 5.71
C LYS A 42 -19.59 9.69 6.66
N GLN A 43 -20.64 9.51 7.46
CA GLN A 43 -20.78 8.42 8.45
C GLN A 43 -19.74 8.43 9.59
N THR A 44 -18.77 9.34 9.61
CA THR A 44 -17.85 9.52 10.75
C THR A 44 -18.51 10.31 11.89
N GLY A 45 -19.59 11.04 11.60
CA GLY A 45 -20.24 11.97 12.53
C GLY A 45 -19.33 13.13 12.94
N LEU A 46 -18.43 13.54 12.04
CA LEU A 46 -17.61 14.75 12.15
C LEU A 46 -18.18 15.84 11.26
N GLU A 47 -18.04 17.09 11.69
CA GLU A 47 -18.53 18.23 10.92
C GLU A 47 -17.58 18.61 9.79
N GLU A 48 -18.14 19.06 8.65
CA GLU A 48 -17.35 19.58 7.54
C GLU A 48 -16.77 20.99 7.82
N SER A 49 -17.19 21.62 8.93
CA SER A 49 -16.66 22.90 9.42
C SER A 49 -15.23 22.80 9.97
N LEU A 50 -14.76 21.58 10.28
CA LEU A 50 -13.45 21.32 10.89
C LEU A 50 -12.30 21.75 9.98
N LYS A 51 -11.25 22.30 10.58
CA LYS A 51 -9.99 22.63 9.90
C LYS A 51 -9.15 21.38 9.69
N ILE A 52 -8.52 21.30 8.52
CA ILE A 52 -7.62 20.24 8.13
C ILE A 52 -6.17 20.70 8.27
N VAL A 53 -5.43 19.92 9.03
CA VAL A 53 -3.98 20.02 9.12
C VAL A 53 -3.38 18.71 8.62
N VAL A 54 -2.51 18.79 7.62
CA VAL A 54 -1.73 17.64 7.14
C VAL A 54 -0.31 17.77 7.64
N ILE A 55 0.25 16.69 8.17
CA ILE A 55 1.64 16.61 8.59
C ILE A 55 2.31 15.53 7.75
N ALA A 56 3.22 15.94 6.87
CA ALA A 56 4.12 15.04 6.17
C ALA A 56 5.33 14.76 7.07
N ARG A 57 5.76 13.50 7.15
CA ARG A 57 6.93 13.06 7.91
C ARG A 57 7.80 12.13 7.09
N ALA A 58 9.11 12.26 7.21
CA ALA A 58 10.08 11.32 6.68
C ALA A 58 11.24 11.21 7.67
N GLY A 59 11.47 10.01 8.22
CA GLY A 59 12.41 9.81 9.32
C GLY A 59 12.07 10.70 10.53
N ASN A 60 13.02 11.54 10.95
CA ASN A 60 12.85 12.51 12.05
C ASN A 60 12.43 13.91 11.58
N THR A 61 12.21 14.11 10.28
CA THR A 61 11.80 15.40 9.72
C THR A 61 10.28 15.42 9.52
N SER A 62 9.69 16.60 9.68
CA SER A 62 8.25 16.80 9.45
C SER A 62 7.93 18.19 8.97
N GLN A 63 6.91 18.30 8.13
CA GLN A 63 6.38 19.56 7.64
C GLN A 63 4.85 19.57 7.80
N ARG A 64 4.32 20.70 8.28
CA ARG A 64 2.90 20.89 8.58
C ARG A 64 2.27 21.82 7.56
N PHE A 65 1.07 21.46 7.10
CA PHE A 65 0.29 22.16 6.10
C PHE A 65 -1.12 22.40 6.62
N GLU A 66 -1.65 23.60 6.40
CA GLU A 66 -3.06 23.91 6.67
C GLU A 66 -3.81 23.96 5.35
N LEU A 67 -4.79 23.08 5.19
CA LEU A 67 -5.54 22.96 3.92
C LEU A 67 -6.90 23.66 3.96
N GLY A 68 -7.20 24.43 4.99
CA GLY A 68 -8.51 25.06 5.16
C GLY A 68 -9.51 24.13 5.86
N ARG A 69 -10.77 24.15 5.45
CA ARG A 69 -11.87 23.42 6.10
C ARG A 69 -12.27 22.18 5.30
N ALA A 70 -12.78 21.15 5.97
CA ALA A 70 -13.20 19.92 5.31
C ALA A 70 -14.29 20.11 4.23
N ALA A 71 -15.17 21.11 4.39
CA ALA A 71 -16.15 21.48 3.37
C ALA A 71 -15.53 22.04 2.08
N ASN A 72 -14.33 22.64 2.15
CA ASN A 72 -13.69 23.29 1.01
C ASN A 72 -12.18 23.39 1.23
N PHE A 73 -11.49 22.25 1.23
CA PHE A 73 -10.05 22.21 1.44
C PHE A 73 -9.30 22.50 0.15
N SER A 74 -8.08 23.02 0.30
CA SER A 74 -7.19 23.28 -0.83
C SER A 74 -6.83 21.97 -1.55
N ARG A 75 -7.06 21.96 -2.85
CA ARG A 75 -6.60 20.92 -3.79
C ARG A 75 -5.34 21.33 -4.54
N GLU A 76 -4.72 22.44 -4.15
CA GLU A 76 -3.47 22.89 -4.76
C GLU A 76 -2.30 22.04 -4.26
N PRO A 77 -1.31 21.74 -5.12
CA PRO A 77 -0.10 21.05 -4.72
C PRO A 77 0.64 21.76 -3.59
N GLN A 78 0.94 21.03 -2.52
CA GLN A 78 1.69 21.50 -1.37
C GLN A 78 3.13 21.01 -1.48
N LEU A 79 4.08 21.94 -1.59
CA LEU A 79 5.50 21.61 -1.74
C LEU A 79 6.04 20.95 -0.46
N LEU A 80 6.68 19.80 -0.62
CA LEU A 80 7.39 19.09 0.42
C LEU A 80 8.83 19.58 0.45
N GLU A 81 9.15 20.38 1.46
CA GLU A 81 10.44 21.01 1.67
C GLU A 81 10.97 20.62 3.04
N ASN A 82 12.29 20.47 3.16
CA ASN A 82 12.95 20.11 4.43
C ASN A 82 12.55 18.74 5.01
N LEU A 83 12.20 17.79 4.14
CA LEU A 83 12.05 16.38 4.50
C LEU A 83 13.29 15.59 4.13
N ASP A 84 13.64 14.63 4.98
CA ASP A 84 14.66 13.62 4.72
C ASP A 84 14.09 12.55 3.79
N PHE A 85 14.20 12.79 2.48
CA PHE A 85 13.68 11.91 1.44
C PHE A 85 14.41 10.57 1.32
N SER A 86 15.45 10.30 2.12
CA SER A 86 16.00 8.94 2.23
C SER A 86 15.06 7.98 2.97
N HIS A 87 14.03 8.51 3.64
CA HIS A 87 13.01 7.75 4.34
C HIS A 87 11.65 7.82 3.63
N PRO A 88 10.79 6.78 3.74
CA PRO A 88 9.44 6.82 3.20
C PRO A 88 8.63 7.97 3.80
N ILE A 89 7.92 8.71 2.95
CA ILE A 89 7.03 9.77 3.39
C ILE A 89 5.76 9.13 3.97
N ARG A 90 5.34 9.62 5.13
CA ARG A 90 4.08 9.29 5.78
C ARG A 90 3.31 10.54 6.11
N PHE A 91 2.01 10.47 5.99
CA PHE A 91 1.11 11.58 6.26
C PHE A 91 0.27 11.28 7.50
N ARG A 92 -0.01 12.34 8.24
CA ARG A 92 -1.00 12.38 9.31
C ARG A 92 -1.96 13.51 9.01
N ILE A 93 -3.25 13.26 9.09
CA ILE A 93 -4.28 14.28 8.97
C ILE A 93 -4.91 14.51 10.33
N LEU A 94 -5.07 15.76 10.70
CA LEU A 94 -5.68 16.21 11.93
C LEU A 94 -6.88 17.10 11.60
N LEU A 95 -8.00 16.85 12.27
CA LEU A 95 -9.21 17.65 12.18
C LEU A 95 -9.47 18.31 13.52
N HIS A 96 -9.68 19.63 13.52
CA HIS A 96 -9.95 20.38 14.74
C HIS A 96 -10.89 21.57 14.49
N GLU A 97 -11.52 22.05 15.54
CA GLU A 97 -12.35 23.25 15.48
C GLU A 97 -11.48 24.51 15.39
N GLU A 98 -11.99 25.54 14.73
CA GLU A 98 -11.32 26.83 14.64
C GLU A 98 -11.18 27.48 16.03
N GLY A 99 -9.97 27.93 16.36
CA GLY A 99 -9.68 28.54 17.67
C GLY A 99 -9.55 27.54 18.82
N SER A 100 -9.70 26.23 18.56
CA SER A 100 -9.54 25.17 19.57
C SER A 100 -8.35 24.27 19.24
N PRO A 101 -7.46 23.99 20.23
CA PRO A 101 -6.41 22.99 20.05
C PRO A 101 -6.94 21.56 20.17
N LYS A 102 -8.23 21.37 20.45
CA LYS A 102 -8.84 20.05 20.64
C LYS A 102 -9.05 19.37 19.29
N LEU A 103 -8.44 18.20 19.13
CA LEU A 103 -8.62 17.35 17.96
C LEU A 103 -10.00 16.67 18.01
N ALA A 104 -10.74 16.77 16.91
CA ALA A 104 -12.01 16.10 16.70
C ALA A 104 -11.82 14.76 15.97
N GLY A 105 -10.85 14.70 15.04
CA GLY A 105 -10.52 13.48 14.33
C GLY A 105 -9.07 13.43 13.87
N SER A 106 -8.58 12.22 13.58
CA SER A 106 -7.25 12.01 13.04
C SER A 106 -7.20 10.82 12.11
N ILE A 107 -6.31 10.90 11.12
CA ILE A 107 -5.88 9.77 10.31
C ILE A 107 -4.36 9.66 10.40
N GLU A 108 -3.85 8.49 10.77
CA GLU A 108 -2.43 8.25 11.03
C GLU A 108 -1.80 7.38 9.94
N ASN A 109 -0.48 7.52 9.76
CA ASN A 109 0.35 6.63 8.95
C ASN A 109 -0.20 6.40 7.52
N LEU A 110 -0.66 7.48 6.88
CA LEU A 110 -1.12 7.47 5.49
C LEU A 110 0.07 7.44 4.53
N LYS A 111 -0.08 6.68 3.44
CA LYS A 111 0.80 6.75 2.27
C LYS A 111 0.08 7.60 1.21
N ALA A 112 0.85 8.38 0.46
CA ALA A 112 0.33 9.04 -0.73
C ALA A 112 0.59 8.14 -1.93
N ARG A 113 -0.35 8.12 -2.86
CA ARG A 113 -0.22 7.48 -4.17
C ARG A 113 0.78 8.28 -4.98
N ASP A 114 1.82 7.65 -5.48
CA ASP A 114 2.74 8.33 -6.39
C ASP A 114 2.10 8.29 -7.79
N GLU A 115 1.84 9.44 -8.43
CA GLU A 115 1.27 9.44 -9.80
C GLU A 115 2.17 8.67 -10.80
N SER A 116 3.45 8.49 -10.46
CA SER A 116 4.40 7.68 -11.24
C SER A 116 4.47 6.20 -10.84
N GLN A 117 3.87 5.81 -9.70
CA GLN A 117 3.79 4.42 -9.26
C GLN A 117 2.31 4.05 -9.09
N SER A 118 1.77 3.30 -10.05
CA SER A 118 0.57 2.51 -9.78
C SER A 118 0.75 1.80 -8.45
N GLU A 119 -0.21 1.90 -7.52
CA GLU A 119 -0.15 1.15 -6.27
C GLU A 119 0.15 -0.32 -6.62
N SER A 120 1.30 -0.81 -6.15
CA SER A 120 1.69 -2.19 -6.42
C SER A 120 0.61 -3.09 -5.84
N LEU A 121 0.07 -3.99 -6.65
CA LEU A 121 -0.92 -4.99 -6.22
C LEU A 121 -0.39 -5.87 -5.10
N LEU A 122 0.92 -6.10 -5.09
CA LEU A 122 1.63 -6.82 -4.06
C LEU A 122 2.71 -5.89 -3.48
N PRO A 123 2.36 -5.02 -2.51
CA PRO A 123 3.33 -4.18 -1.84
C PRO A 123 4.39 -5.04 -1.13
N MET A 124 5.63 -4.56 -1.16
CA MET A 124 6.76 -5.20 -0.50
C MET A 124 7.21 -4.38 0.71
N GLU A 125 7.32 -5.01 1.87
CA GLU A 125 7.72 -4.32 3.11
C GLU A 125 8.83 -5.05 3.88
N PRO A 126 9.81 -4.32 4.45
CA PRO A 126 10.85 -4.90 5.29
C PRO A 126 10.27 -5.36 6.64
N ALA A 127 10.70 -6.53 7.11
CA ALA A 127 10.28 -7.09 8.39
C ALA A 127 11.42 -7.87 9.07
N GLN A 128 11.33 -7.98 10.40
CA GLN A 128 12.20 -8.86 11.20
C GLN A 128 11.67 -10.29 11.12
N LEU A 129 12.33 -11.14 10.33
CA LEU A 129 11.85 -12.49 10.02
C LEU A 129 12.73 -13.62 10.58
N GLY A 130 13.74 -13.30 11.38
CA GLY A 130 14.74 -14.27 11.85
C GLY A 130 15.52 -14.85 10.66
N GLU A 131 15.52 -16.17 10.50
CA GLU A 131 16.19 -16.87 9.39
C GLU A 131 15.34 -16.96 8.11
N ARG A 132 14.05 -16.58 8.16
CA ARG A 132 13.22 -16.56 6.94
C ARG A 132 13.58 -15.36 6.09
N VAL A 133 13.81 -15.57 4.80
CA VAL A 133 14.15 -14.47 3.86
C VAL A 133 12.91 -13.67 3.46
N TRP A 134 11.76 -14.34 3.35
CA TRP A 134 10.49 -13.70 3.02
C TRP A 134 9.30 -14.48 3.58
N LYS A 135 8.13 -13.84 3.62
CA LYS A 135 6.83 -14.48 3.81
C LYS A 135 5.74 -13.62 3.17
N LEU A 136 4.69 -14.25 2.66
CA LEU A 136 3.46 -13.53 2.33
C LEU A 136 2.64 -13.33 3.61
N HIS A 137 2.14 -12.11 3.81
CA HIS A 137 1.15 -11.81 4.83
C HIS A 137 -0.13 -11.37 4.14
N ILE A 138 -1.24 -12.05 4.43
CA ILE A 138 -2.56 -11.70 3.91
C ILE A 138 -3.38 -11.19 5.10
N GLY A 139 -3.65 -9.90 5.11
CA GLY A 139 -4.44 -9.22 6.14
C GLY A 139 -5.77 -8.69 5.58
N GLU A 140 -6.49 -7.93 6.41
CA GLU A 140 -7.76 -7.28 6.02
C GLU A 140 -7.55 -6.25 4.90
N ASP A 141 -6.39 -5.58 4.87
CA ASP A 141 -6.02 -4.60 3.84
C ASP A 141 -5.49 -5.24 2.54
N GLY A 142 -5.48 -6.57 2.45
CA GLY A 142 -4.95 -7.32 1.30
C GLY A 142 -3.55 -7.94 1.53
N PRO A 143 -2.93 -8.47 0.46
CA PRO A 143 -1.66 -9.16 0.54
C PRO A 143 -0.46 -8.21 0.59
N VAL A 144 0.53 -8.54 1.42
CA VAL A 144 1.82 -7.83 1.52
C VAL A 144 2.95 -8.86 1.52
N LEU A 145 3.92 -8.67 0.63
CA LEU A 145 5.14 -9.49 0.60
C LEU A 145 6.16 -8.92 1.61
N LEU A 146 6.35 -9.63 2.71
CA LEU A 146 7.33 -9.26 3.73
C LEU A 146 8.68 -9.88 3.38
N PHE A 147 9.73 -9.07 3.40
CA PHE A 147 11.11 -9.53 3.20
C PHE A 147 11.97 -9.20 4.41
N ASN A 148 13.01 -10.00 4.63
CA ASN A 148 13.86 -9.85 5.80
C ASN A 148 14.73 -8.60 5.68
N SER A 149 14.54 -7.67 6.61
CA SER A 149 15.26 -6.39 6.63
C SER A 149 16.77 -6.54 6.88
N SER A 150 17.21 -7.70 7.38
CA SER A 150 18.63 -8.02 7.55
C SER A 150 19.31 -8.47 6.25
N VAL A 151 18.53 -8.93 5.26
CA VAL A 151 19.03 -9.39 3.94
C VAL A 151 18.87 -8.29 2.89
N PHE A 152 17.70 -7.65 2.85
CA PHE A 152 17.40 -6.57 1.92
C PHE A 152 17.07 -5.28 2.71
N PRO A 153 17.90 -4.23 2.60
CA PRO A 153 17.65 -2.97 3.31
C PRO A 153 16.44 -2.18 2.81
N SER A 154 15.96 -2.46 1.59
CA SER A 154 14.84 -1.75 0.97
C SER A 154 14.06 -2.64 -0.01
N ALA A 155 12.81 -2.27 -0.31
CA ALA A 155 11.97 -2.98 -1.27
C ALA A 155 12.59 -2.99 -2.67
N ALA A 156 13.12 -1.84 -3.12
CA ALA A 156 13.84 -1.74 -4.38
C ALA A 156 15.07 -2.67 -4.41
N GLY A 157 15.77 -2.86 -3.29
CA GLY A 157 16.87 -3.81 -3.21
C GLY A 157 16.43 -5.26 -3.40
N ALA A 158 15.31 -5.66 -2.78
CA ALA A 158 14.75 -6.99 -2.93
C ALA A 158 14.21 -7.23 -4.36
N GLU A 159 13.49 -6.26 -4.93
CA GLU A 159 12.91 -6.34 -6.27
C GLU A 159 13.98 -6.41 -7.38
N ASN A 160 15.04 -5.59 -7.26
CA ASN A 160 16.14 -5.57 -8.23
C ASN A 160 17.11 -6.77 -8.06
N PHE A 161 17.06 -7.49 -6.94
CA PHE A 161 17.84 -8.71 -6.78
C PHE A 161 17.19 -9.86 -7.54
N LEU A 162 17.68 -10.09 -8.75
CA LEU A 162 17.05 -10.95 -9.75
C LEU A 162 16.73 -12.38 -9.27
N PRO A 163 17.59 -13.08 -8.50
CA PRO A 163 17.24 -14.39 -7.95
C PRO A 163 16.04 -14.33 -6.99
N PHE A 164 15.93 -13.26 -6.20
CA PHE A 164 14.78 -13.09 -5.31
C PHE A 164 13.51 -12.82 -6.11
N SER A 165 13.49 -11.84 -7.02
CA SER A 165 12.29 -11.54 -7.79
C SER A 165 11.85 -12.72 -8.68
N SER A 166 12.79 -13.44 -9.27
CA SER A 166 12.50 -14.58 -10.16
C SER A 166 11.96 -15.82 -9.44
N LEU A 167 12.29 -16.02 -8.16
CA LEU A 167 11.86 -17.19 -7.39
C LEU A 167 10.70 -16.87 -6.44
N VAL A 168 10.69 -15.68 -5.86
CA VAL A 168 9.75 -15.29 -4.80
C VAL A 168 8.46 -14.73 -5.36
N LEU A 169 8.51 -13.85 -6.37
CA LEU A 169 7.28 -13.23 -6.89
C LEU A 169 6.31 -14.24 -7.51
N PRO A 170 6.73 -15.24 -8.29
CA PRO A 170 5.81 -16.26 -8.82
C PRO A 170 5.11 -17.05 -7.71
N GLU A 171 5.84 -17.41 -6.65
CA GLU A 171 5.29 -18.17 -5.54
C GLU A 171 4.39 -17.32 -4.63
N ALA A 172 4.78 -16.06 -4.37
CA ALA A 172 3.93 -15.13 -3.64
C ALA A 172 2.62 -14.86 -4.40
N LEU A 173 2.68 -14.72 -5.73
CA LEU A 173 1.51 -14.62 -6.58
C LEU A 173 0.64 -15.88 -6.48
N ARG A 174 1.22 -17.09 -6.55
CA ARG A 174 0.47 -18.35 -6.38
C ARG A 174 -0.33 -18.36 -5.08
N GLN A 175 0.27 -17.96 -3.96
CA GLN A 175 -0.40 -17.91 -2.66
C GLN A 175 -1.52 -16.86 -2.62
N VAL A 176 -1.35 -15.73 -3.30
CA VAL A 176 -2.43 -14.73 -3.47
C VAL A 176 -3.60 -15.33 -4.28
N LEU A 177 -3.31 -15.99 -5.39
CA LEU A 177 -4.32 -16.61 -6.24
C LEU A 177 -5.10 -17.70 -5.50
N GLN A 178 -4.41 -18.53 -4.70
CA GLN A 178 -5.05 -19.50 -3.81
C GLN A 178 -6.02 -18.83 -2.84
N LYS A 179 -5.65 -17.67 -2.28
CA LYS A 179 -6.56 -16.93 -1.42
C LYS A 179 -7.78 -16.41 -2.15
N ILE A 180 -7.60 -15.91 -3.38
CA ILE A 180 -8.71 -15.48 -4.25
C ILE A 180 -9.65 -16.65 -4.54
N THR A 181 -9.15 -17.88 -4.68
CA THR A 181 -10.02 -19.05 -4.93
C THR A 181 -10.87 -19.45 -3.73
N GLU A 182 -10.46 -19.12 -2.50
CA GLU A 182 -11.28 -19.37 -1.31
C GLU A 182 -12.57 -18.52 -1.28
N ASP A 183 -12.53 -17.33 -1.89
CA ASP A 183 -13.69 -16.45 -2.09
C ASP A 183 -13.53 -15.69 -3.41
N SER A 184 -13.91 -16.35 -4.50
CA SER A 184 -13.76 -15.80 -5.85
C SER A 184 -14.64 -14.58 -6.10
N SER A 185 -15.67 -14.35 -5.29
CA SER A 185 -16.52 -13.16 -5.39
C SER A 185 -15.87 -11.89 -4.83
N SER A 186 -14.83 -12.05 -3.98
CA SER A 186 -14.12 -10.93 -3.36
C SER A 186 -13.46 -9.97 -4.36
N ILE A 187 -13.08 -10.44 -5.55
CA ILE A 187 -12.47 -9.60 -6.59
C ILE A 187 -13.50 -8.74 -7.34
N GLU A 188 -14.80 -8.98 -7.12
CA GLU A 188 -15.90 -8.21 -7.73
C GLU A 188 -16.36 -7.06 -6.83
N ASP A 189 -16.04 -7.06 -5.53
CA ASP A 189 -16.35 -6.00 -4.58
C ASP A 189 -15.53 -4.74 -4.86
N GLU A 190 -16.11 -3.73 -5.52
CA GLU A 190 -15.43 -2.51 -5.98
C GLU A 190 -14.70 -1.74 -4.87
N ASP A 191 -15.16 -1.85 -3.62
CA ASP A 191 -14.58 -1.17 -2.45
C ASP A 191 -13.58 -2.08 -1.69
N GLY A 192 -13.45 -3.34 -2.11
CA GLY A 192 -12.61 -4.35 -1.46
C GLY A 192 -11.14 -4.34 -1.90
N PRO A 193 -10.21 -4.83 -1.05
CA PRO A 193 -8.77 -4.87 -1.34
C PRO A 193 -8.41 -5.83 -2.48
N TRP A 194 -9.33 -6.72 -2.87
CA TRP A 194 -9.14 -7.72 -3.91
C TRP A 194 -9.57 -7.25 -5.30
N HIS A 195 -10.37 -6.18 -5.41
CA HIS A 195 -10.84 -5.66 -6.69
C HIS A 195 -9.73 -5.25 -7.67
N PRO A 196 -8.60 -4.65 -7.24
CA PRO A 196 -7.48 -4.39 -8.14
C PRO A 196 -6.95 -5.64 -8.86
N TRP A 197 -7.06 -6.82 -8.25
CA TRP A 197 -6.61 -8.08 -8.83
C TRP A 197 -7.48 -8.53 -10.01
N SER A 198 -8.79 -8.22 -10.01
CA SER A 198 -9.69 -8.46 -11.14
C SER A 198 -9.20 -7.71 -12.40
N LYS A 199 -8.85 -6.43 -12.26
CA LYS A 199 -8.32 -5.61 -13.36
C LYS A 199 -6.96 -6.12 -13.84
N TRP A 200 -6.13 -6.60 -12.92
CA TRP A 200 -4.83 -7.15 -13.27
C TRP A 200 -4.92 -8.47 -14.04
N LEU A 201 -5.80 -9.39 -13.61
CA LEU A 201 -6.08 -10.64 -14.31
C LEU A 201 -6.50 -10.36 -15.76
N ASP A 202 -7.41 -9.41 -15.96
CA ASP A 202 -7.83 -8.98 -17.29
C ASP A 202 -6.64 -8.39 -18.09
N ALA A 203 -5.79 -7.57 -17.45
CA ALA A 203 -4.63 -6.94 -18.08
C ALA A 203 -3.50 -7.91 -18.48
N ILE A 204 -3.42 -9.09 -17.85
CA ILE A 204 -2.52 -10.18 -18.26
C ILE A 204 -3.20 -11.22 -19.17
N GLY A 205 -4.48 -11.02 -19.49
CA GLY A 205 -5.28 -11.93 -20.30
C GLY A 205 -5.50 -13.29 -19.62
N ALA A 206 -5.52 -13.33 -18.29
CA ALA A 206 -5.81 -14.53 -17.53
C ALA A 206 -7.33 -14.82 -17.51
N PRO A 207 -7.73 -16.09 -17.45
CA PRO A 207 -9.12 -16.44 -17.19
C PRO A 207 -9.55 -16.01 -15.78
N ARG A 208 -10.85 -15.75 -15.61
CA ARG A 208 -11.44 -15.52 -14.30
C ARG A 208 -11.29 -16.77 -13.41
N PRO A 209 -11.26 -16.62 -12.07
CA PRO A 209 -11.24 -17.76 -11.17
C PRO A 209 -12.39 -18.73 -11.49
N PRO A 210 -12.15 -20.04 -11.54
CA PRO A 210 -13.19 -21.02 -11.85
C PRO A 210 -14.22 -21.08 -10.72
N SER A 211 -15.48 -21.35 -11.05
CA SER A 211 -16.49 -21.74 -10.07
C SER A 211 -16.50 -23.27 -9.96
N SER A 212 -15.70 -23.83 -9.05
CA SER A 212 -15.61 -25.28 -8.83
C SER A 212 -15.41 -25.58 -7.35
N ASP A 213 -15.80 -26.77 -6.89
CA ASP A 213 -15.44 -27.25 -5.55
C ASP A 213 -14.22 -28.20 -5.60
N GLU A 214 -13.59 -28.34 -6.77
CA GLU A 214 -12.45 -29.23 -6.99
C GLU A 214 -11.10 -28.50 -6.86
N ASP A 215 -10.32 -28.85 -5.84
CA ASP A 215 -8.98 -28.27 -5.58
C ASP A 215 -8.02 -28.37 -6.78
N GLU A 216 -8.11 -29.43 -7.58
CA GLU A 216 -7.26 -29.64 -8.77
C GLU A 216 -7.54 -28.59 -9.86
N ILE A 217 -8.80 -28.16 -10.00
CA ILE A 217 -9.19 -27.10 -10.94
C ILE A 217 -8.60 -25.76 -10.48
N TYR A 218 -8.62 -25.48 -9.18
CA TYR A 218 -8.01 -24.26 -8.63
C TYR A 218 -6.49 -24.26 -8.75
N ALA A 219 -5.83 -25.38 -8.47
CA ALA A 219 -4.39 -25.50 -8.62
C ALA A 219 -3.95 -25.26 -10.08
N THR A 220 -4.66 -25.87 -11.03
CA THR A 220 -4.42 -25.71 -12.47
C THR A 220 -4.60 -24.25 -12.90
N TRP A 221 -5.67 -23.59 -12.43
CA TRP A 221 -5.91 -22.17 -12.71
C TRP A 221 -4.78 -21.29 -12.14
N CYS A 222 -4.36 -21.53 -10.89
CA CYS A 222 -3.27 -20.78 -10.27
C CYS A 222 -1.98 -20.90 -11.09
N ASP A 223 -1.62 -22.12 -11.52
CA ASP A 223 -0.42 -22.34 -12.33
C ASP A 223 -0.52 -21.67 -13.71
N GLU A 224 -1.67 -21.70 -14.39
CA GLU A 224 -1.84 -20.99 -15.66
C GLU A 224 -1.61 -19.47 -15.52
N VAL A 225 -2.16 -18.86 -14.46
CA VAL A 225 -1.99 -17.43 -14.20
C VAL A 225 -0.52 -17.10 -13.88
N VAL A 226 0.13 -17.93 -13.05
CA VAL A 226 1.56 -17.77 -12.72
C VAL A 226 2.43 -17.92 -13.97
N ASP A 227 2.14 -18.87 -14.85
CA ASP A 227 2.87 -19.05 -16.11
C ASP A 227 2.76 -17.84 -17.01
N ARG A 228 1.57 -17.24 -17.13
CA ARG A 228 1.37 -15.99 -17.88
C ARG A 228 2.17 -14.83 -17.30
N PHE A 229 2.16 -14.69 -15.97
CA PHE A 229 2.95 -13.68 -15.28
C PHE A 229 4.47 -13.87 -15.50
N CYS A 230 4.95 -15.11 -15.36
CA CYS A 230 6.35 -15.47 -15.57
C CYS A 230 6.79 -15.25 -17.03
N ALA A 231 5.94 -15.61 -18.01
CA ALA A 231 6.21 -15.41 -19.43
C ALA A 231 6.33 -13.93 -19.78
N ARG A 232 5.41 -13.09 -19.28
CA ARG A 232 5.45 -11.64 -19.47
C ARG A 232 6.68 -10.99 -18.84
N SER A 233 7.10 -11.48 -17.66
CA SER A 233 8.25 -10.96 -16.91
C SER A 233 9.60 -11.52 -17.38
N ARG A 234 9.59 -12.61 -18.16
CA ARG A 234 10.77 -13.30 -18.71
C ARG A 234 11.79 -13.73 -17.65
N PHE A 235 11.34 -14.06 -16.43
CA PHE A 235 12.23 -14.36 -15.30
C PHE A 235 13.30 -15.40 -15.63
N ALA A 236 12.92 -16.55 -16.19
CA ALA A 236 13.87 -17.61 -16.52
C ALA A 236 14.94 -17.16 -17.51
N THR A 237 14.56 -16.43 -18.56
CA THR A 237 15.52 -15.91 -19.55
C THR A 237 16.48 -14.89 -18.94
N THR A 238 15.97 -13.96 -18.14
CA THR A 238 16.78 -12.91 -17.52
C THR A 238 17.73 -13.50 -16.49
N LEU A 239 17.24 -14.42 -15.65
CA LEU A 239 18.06 -15.09 -14.63
C LEU A 239 19.15 -15.95 -15.27
N GLN A 240 18.84 -16.70 -16.33
CA GLN A 240 19.83 -17.47 -17.08
C GLN A 240 20.93 -16.56 -17.64
N ALA A 241 20.56 -15.44 -18.26
CA ALA A 241 21.52 -14.49 -18.82
C ALA A 241 22.46 -13.93 -17.74
N GLU A 242 21.95 -13.67 -16.53
CA GLU A 242 22.75 -13.17 -15.42
C GLU A 242 23.72 -14.22 -14.87
N LEU A 243 23.26 -15.46 -14.70
CA LEU A 243 24.10 -16.56 -14.24
C LEU A 243 25.25 -16.86 -15.23
N LEU A 244 24.98 -16.78 -16.54
CA LEU A 244 26.00 -16.98 -17.57
C LEU A 244 27.07 -15.87 -17.59
N LYS A 245 26.69 -14.62 -17.28
CA LYS A 245 27.68 -13.53 -17.13
C LYS A 245 28.58 -13.74 -15.92
N GLY A 246 28.02 -14.21 -14.80
CA GLY A 246 28.77 -14.51 -13.59
C GLY A 246 29.80 -15.62 -13.81
N ALA A 247 29.42 -16.67 -14.52
CA ALA A 247 30.29 -17.83 -14.80
C ALA A 247 31.44 -17.55 -15.79
N GLY A 248 31.42 -16.43 -16.50
CA GLY A 248 32.48 -16.03 -17.44
C GLY A 248 33.57 -15.13 -16.84
N ASN A 249 33.42 -14.74 -15.57
CA ASN A 249 34.36 -13.86 -14.84
C ASN A 249 35.23 -14.61 -13.81
N ASP A 250 35.08 -15.94 -13.70
CA ASP A 250 35.94 -16.85 -12.95
C ASP A 250 36.87 -17.64 -13.90
#